data_AF-A0A351ADF6-F1
#
_entry.id   AF-A0A351ADF6-F1
#
_cell.length_a   1.000
_cell.length_b   1.000
_cell.length_c   1.000
_cell.angle_alpha   90.00
_cell.angle_beta   90.00
_cell.angle_gamma   90.00
#
_symmetry.space_group_name_H-M   'P 1'
#
loop_
_entity.id
_entity.type
_entity.pdbx_description
1 polymer ?
#
loop_
_entity_poly.entity_id
_entity_poly.type
_entity_poly.pdbx_seq_one_letter_code
_entity_poly.pdbx_strand_id
1 'polypeptide(L)'
;MNQTAFDPRTEVLERLGFTRHLFGADIKAMSHEDLSANCGGASRCGYDFLYELVGFFSLFAGLLTSGPSAIDGPQGEWVRAPQEFMDKDSAMKSLNEAADHFSAAIQNYKGDLFNDVFPSPVGPFTPLSMANLAVSHLMYHSGQLNYIQTVRGDVAFHWM
;
A
#
# COMPACT_ATOMS: atom_id res chain seq x y z
N MET A 1 -23.83 21.04 19.69
CA MET A 1 -23.21 19.87 19.05
C MET A 1 -21.75 20.19 18.86
N ASN A 2 -20.85 19.57 19.62
CA ASN A 2 -19.42 19.70 19.38
C ASN A 2 -19.10 18.95 18.09
N GLN A 3 -18.86 19.67 16.99
CA GLN A 3 -18.14 19.09 15.86
C GLN A 3 -16.73 18.78 16.37
N THR A 4 -16.41 17.49 16.50
CA THR A 4 -15.03 17.05 16.66
C THR A 4 -14.25 17.58 15.46
N ALA A 5 -13.23 18.41 15.72
CA ALA A 5 -12.37 18.94 14.68
C ALA A 5 -11.75 17.77 13.90
N PHE A 6 -11.72 17.89 12.57
CA PHE A 6 -11.09 16.91 11.69
C PHE A 6 -9.60 16.80 12.01
N ASP A 7 -9.12 15.59 12.29
CA ASP A 7 -7.70 15.26 12.39
C ASP A 7 -7.27 14.45 11.15
N PRO A 8 -6.52 15.04 10.21
CA PRO A 8 -6.07 14.34 9.01
C PRO A 8 -5.18 13.14 9.31
N ARG A 9 -4.51 13.12 10.47
CA ARG A 9 -3.75 11.93 10.89
C ARG A 9 -4.70 10.77 11.15
N THR A 10 -5.73 11.00 11.95
CA THR A 10 -6.76 9.99 12.23
C THR A 10 -7.45 9.53 10.96
N GLU A 11 -7.84 10.46 10.06
CA GLU A 11 -8.50 10.11 8.80
C GLU A 11 -7.64 9.17 7.93
N VAL A 12 -6.35 9.47 7.76
CA VAL A 12 -5.46 8.62 6.97
C VAL A 12 -5.27 7.24 7.60
N LEU A 13 -5.14 7.16 8.93
CA LEU A 13 -4.98 5.88 9.63
C LEU A 13 -6.26 5.03 9.57
N GLU A 14 -7.43 5.64 9.69
CA GLU A 14 -8.72 4.96 9.53
C GLU A 14 -8.89 4.44 8.10
N ARG A 15 -8.56 5.27 7.09
CA ARG A 15 -8.59 4.86 5.68
C ARG A 15 -7.61 3.74 5.38
N LEU A 16 -6.40 3.76 5.96
CA LEU A 16 -5.44 2.66 5.84
C LEU A 16 -6.00 1.36 6.41
N GLY A 17 -6.61 1.41 7.60
CA GLY A 17 -7.24 0.25 8.21
C GLY A 17 -8.36 -0.32 7.33
N PHE A 18 -9.21 0.55 6.79
CA PHE A 18 -10.28 0.17 5.88
C PHE A 18 -9.74 -0.45 4.58
N THR A 19 -8.83 0.21 3.87
CA THR A 19 -8.30 -0.31 2.58
C THR A 19 -7.48 -1.58 2.77
N ARG A 20 -6.79 -1.74 3.90
CA ARG A 20 -6.11 -2.99 4.27
C ARG A 20 -7.09 -4.13 4.48
N HIS A 21 -8.24 -3.86 5.10
CA HIS A 21 -9.30 -4.87 5.23
C HIS A 21 -9.81 -5.32 3.86
N LEU A 22 -10.12 -4.38 2.97
CA LEU A 22 -10.61 -4.68 1.61
C LEU A 22 -9.58 -5.52 0.83
N PHE A 23 -8.34 -5.05 0.78
CA PHE A 23 -7.25 -5.73 0.09
C PHE A 23 -7.02 -7.14 0.66
N GLY A 24 -7.04 -7.29 1.98
CA GLY A 24 -6.90 -8.60 2.63
C GLY A 24 -8.04 -9.56 2.29
N ALA A 25 -9.27 -9.05 2.11
CA ALA A 25 -10.40 -9.86 1.69
C ALA A 25 -10.25 -10.37 0.24
N ASP A 26 -9.77 -9.51 -0.67
CA ASP A 26 -9.45 -9.90 -2.05
C ASP A 26 -8.37 -11.00 -2.07
N ILE A 27 -7.27 -10.82 -1.34
CA ILE A 27 -6.20 -11.83 -1.25
C ILE A 27 -6.72 -13.15 -0.67
N LYS A 28 -7.59 -13.10 0.33
CA LYS A 28 -8.17 -14.31 0.94
C LYS A 28 -9.03 -15.09 -0.06
N ALA A 29 -9.79 -14.38 -0.90
CA ALA A 29 -10.66 -14.98 -1.91
C ALA A 29 -9.87 -15.63 -3.06
N MET A 30 -8.67 -15.13 -3.36
CA MET A 30 -7.84 -15.63 -4.45
C MET A 30 -7.05 -16.90 -4.08
N SER A 31 -6.96 -17.83 -5.03
CA SER A 31 -6.05 -18.97 -4.93
C SER A 31 -4.60 -18.54 -5.18
N HIS A 32 -3.62 -19.42 -4.86
CA HIS A 32 -2.23 -19.17 -5.23
C HIS A 32 -2.06 -19.05 -6.76
N GLU A 33 -2.80 -19.84 -7.53
CA GLU A 33 -2.78 -19.79 -9.00
C GLU A 33 -3.31 -18.44 -9.52
N ASP A 34 -4.33 -17.87 -8.88
CA ASP A 34 -4.86 -16.54 -9.21
C ASP A 34 -3.89 -15.42 -8.88
N LEU A 35 -3.25 -15.49 -7.71
CA LEU A 35 -2.29 -14.47 -7.28
C LEU A 35 -0.98 -14.51 -8.05
N SER A 36 -0.56 -15.69 -8.52
CA SER A 36 0.70 -15.85 -9.25
C SER A 36 0.58 -15.54 -10.74
N ALA A 37 -0.63 -15.47 -11.27
CA ALA A 37 -0.81 -15.27 -12.68
C ALA A 37 -0.80 -13.81 -13.13
N ASN A 38 -0.41 -13.62 -14.39
CA ASN A 38 -0.57 -12.37 -15.12
C ASN A 38 -1.75 -12.49 -16.10
N CYS A 39 -2.35 -11.36 -16.47
CA CYS A 39 -3.41 -11.26 -17.48
C CYS A 39 -2.84 -11.01 -18.89
N GLY A 40 -1.60 -11.42 -19.16
CA GLY A 40 -0.89 -11.18 -20.42
C GLY A 40 -0.28 -9.77 -20.55
N GLY A 41 0.44 -9.55 -21.65
CA GLY A 41 1.14 -8.28 -21.92
C GLY A 41 2.15 -7.93 -20.82
N ALA A 42 2.15 -6.66 -20.40
CA ALA A 42 3.01 -6.15 -19.31
C ALA A 42 2.34 -6.26 -17.92
N SER A 43 1.23 -6.97 -17.80
CA SER A 43 0.52 -7.08 -16.52
C SER A 43 1.38 -7.77 -15.45
N ARG A 44 1.16 -7.35 -14.21
CA ARG A 44 1.81 -7.90 -13.03
C ARG A 44 0.86 -8.83 -12.30
N CYS A 45 1.42 -9.74 -11.52
CA CYS A 45 0.61 -10.67 -10.73
C CYS A 45 0.29 -10.07 -9.34
N GLY A 46 -0.63 -10.70 -8.61
CA GLY A 46 -1.01 -10.26 -7.27
C GLY A 46 0.15 -10.24 -6.27
N TYR A 47 1.09 -11.19 -6.37
CA TYR A 47 2.29 -11.18 -5.52
C TYR A 47 3.21 -9.99 -5.78
N ASP A 48 3.32 -9.54 -7.03
CA ASP A 48 4.10 -8.33 -7.35
C ASP A 48 3.51 -7.10 -6.63
N PHE A 49 2.18 -6.99 -6.57
CA PHE A 49 1.51 -5.90 -5.87
C PHE A 49 1.74 -5.96 -4.36
N LEU A 50 1.64 -7.14 -3.76
CA LEU A 50 1.95 -7.36 -2.33
C LEU A 50 3.39 -6.92 -2.01
N TYR A 51 4.35 -7.35 -2.83
CA TYR A 51 5.75 -7.07 -2.62
C TYR A 51 6.08 -5.58 -2.79
N GLU A 52 5.50 -4.94 -3.80
CA GLU A 52 5.61 -3.49 -3.99
C GLU A 52 5.06 -2.73 -2.78
N LEU A 53 3.86 -3.09 -2.29
CA LEU A 53 3.23 -2.42 -1.16
C LEU A 53 4.06 -2.53 0.12
N VAL A 54 4.68 -3.70 0.37
CA VAL A 54 5.63 -3.86 1.49
C VAL A 54 6.79 -2.87 1.38
N GLY A 55 7.41 -2.78 0.19
CA GLY A 55 8.49 -1.82 -0.06
C GLY A 55 8.03 -0.37 0.10
N PHE A 56 6.85 -0.05 -0.42
CA PHE A 56 6.28 1.29 -0.39
C PHE A 56 5.98 1.77 1.04
N PHE A 57 5.34 0.92 1.86
CA PHE A 57 5.10 1.24 3.27
C PHE A 57 6.41 1.36 4.05
N SER A 58 7.37 0.46 3.80
CA SER A 58 8.67 0.48 4.48
C SER A 58 9.46 1.75 4.17
N LEU A 59 9.47 2.17 2.90
CA LEU A 59 10.11 3.40 2.45
C LEU A 59 9.52 4.62 3.16
N PHE A 60 8.19 4.77 3.16
CA PHE A 60 7.56 5.93 3.77
C PHE A 60 7.64 5.93 5.29
N ALA A 61 7.56 4.76 5.93
CA ALA A 61 7.82 4.64 7.37
C ALA A 61 9.24 5.10 7.73
N GLY A 62 10.23 4.70 6.92
CA GLY A 62 11.62 5.09 7.07
C GLY A 62 11.83 6.60 6.97
N LEU A 63 11.21 7.24 5.97
CA LEU A 63 11.25 8.69 5.76
C LEU A 63 10.61 9.46 6.92
N LEU A 64 9.43 9.03 7.37
CA LEU A 64 8.75 9.67 8.50
C LEU A 64 9.52 9.53 9.81
N THR A 65 10.30 8.46 9.97
CA THR A 65 11.07 8.21 11.19
C THR A 65 12.45 8.88 11.15
N SER A 66 13.12 8.87 10.01
CA SER A 66 14.50 9.33 9.85
C SER A 66 14.59 10.78 9.39
N GLY A 67 13.47 11.36 8.97
CA GLY A 67 13.36 12.71 8.43
C GLY A 67 13.50 12.75 6.89
N PRO A 68 13.38 13.96 6.31
CA PRO A 68 13.41 14.13 4.87
C PRO A 68 14.73 13.64 4.25
N SER A 69 14.64 12.63 3.39
CA SER A 69 15.70 12.24 2.47
C SER A 69 15.17 12.19 1.04
N ALA A 70 16.08 12.25 0.07
CA ALA A 70 15.69 12.06 -1.31
C ALA A 70 15.12 10.65 -1.47
N ILE A 71 13.92 10.57 -2.05
CA ILE A 71 13.35 9.29 -2.49
C ILE A 71 14.06 8.90 -3.78
N ASP A 72 14.75 7.77 -3.80
CA ASP A 72 15.22 7.23 -5.08
C ASP A 72 14.01 6.93 -5.97
N GLY A 73 13.98 7.50 -7.17
CA GLY A 73 12.93 7.22 -8.14
C GLY A 73 12.98 5.75 -8.57
N PRO A 74 11.90 5.22 -9.16
CA PRO A 74 11.94 3.86 -9.72
C PRO A 74 13.02 3.81 -10.81
N GLN A 75 14.15 3.16 -10.51
CA GLN A 75 15.23 2.94 -11.46
C GLN A 75 14.98 1.62 -12.19
N GLY A 76 14.19 1.65 -13.27
CA GLY A 76 13.99 0.50 -14.16
C GLY A 76 12.57 -0.06 -14.16
N GLU A 77 12.47 -1.38 -14.29
CA GLU A 77 11.20 -2.12 -14.36
C GLU A 77 10.49 -2.13 -12.99
N TRP A 78 9.16 -2.27 -13.02
CA TRP A 78 8.37 -2.48 -11.81
C TRP A 78 8.87 -3.70 -11.04
N VAL A 79 8.98 -3.55 -9.72
CA VAL A 79 9.50 -4.60 -8.84
C VAL A 79 8.63 -5.85 -8.96
N ARG A 80 9.29 -7.01 -9.12
CA ARG A 80 8.68 -8.34 -9.15
C ARG A 80 8.90 -9.03 -7.81
N ALA A 81 7.89 -9.77 -7.35
CA ALA A 81 8.03 -10.59 -6.16
C ALA A 81 9.04 -11.71 -6.42
N PRO A 82 10.05 -11.91 -5.55
CA PRO A 82 10.92 -13.06 -5.67
C PRO A 82 10.16 -14.33 -5.28
N GLN A 83 10.62 -15.50 -5.72
CA GLN A 83 9.89 -16.77 -5.56
C GLN A 83 9.61 -17.09 -4.09
N GLU A 84 10.54 -16.76 -3.20
CA GLU A 84 10.41 -16.94 -1.75
C GLU A 84 9.33 -16.06 -1.09
N PHE A 85 8.87 -15.01 -1.78
CA PHE A 85 7.77 -14.16 -1.34
C PHE A 85 6.41 -14.62 -1.88
N MET A 86 6.38 -15.60 -2.80
CA MET A 86 5.14 -16.07 -3.44
C MET A 86 4.37 -17.11 -2.60
N ASP A 87 4.27 -16.86 -1.31
CA ASP A 87 3.39 -17.60 -0.41
C ASP A 87 2.37 -16.63 0.20
N LYS A 88 1.09 -16.97 0.10
CA LYS A 88 -0.01 -16.05 0.41
C LYS A 88 0.03 -15.59 1.86
N ASP A 89 0.26 -16.51 2.80
CA ASP A 89 0.19 -16.22 4.23
C ASP A 89 1.39 -15.38 4.68
N SER A 90 2.59 -15.73 4.23
CA SER A 90 3.80 -14.95 4.52
C SER A 90 3.79 -13.58 3.85
N ALA A 91 3.35 -13.47 2.60
CA ALA A 91 3.25 -12.18 1.91
C ALA A 91 2.25 -11.24 2.59
N MET A 92 1.08 -11.76 3.00
CA MET A 92 0.10 -10.98 3.77
C MET A 92 0.63 -10.59 5.14
N LYS A 93 1.36 -11.47 5.81
CA LYS A 93 2.04 -11.13 7.07
C LYS A 93 3.03 -9.98 6.87
N SER A 94 3.88 -10.03 5.84
CA SER A 94 4.81 -8.94 5.54
C SER A 94 4.11 -7.62 5.21
N LEU A 95 3.01 -7.66 4.44
CA LEU A 95 2.19 -6.47 4.17
C LEU A 95 1.65 -5.85 5.46
N ASN A 96 1.10 -6.70 6.33
CA ASN A 96 0.54 -6.30 7.61
C ASN A 96 1.59 -5.64 8.52
N GLU A 97 2.76 -6.26 8.67
CA GLU A 97 3.87 -5.73 9.46
C GLU A 97 4.37 -4.38 8.90
N ALA A 98 4.51 -4.27 7.58
CA ALA A 98 4.93 -3.02 6.93
C ALA A 98 3.88 -1.91 7.12
N ALA A 99 2.59 -2.21 6.99
CA ALA A 99 1.50 -1.27 7.21
C ALA A 99 1.41 -0.83 8.69
N ASP A 100 1.68 -1.74 9.64
CA ASP A 100 1.72 -1.43 11.07
C ASP A 100 2.90 -0.49 11.39
N HIS A 101 4.08 -0.75 10.82
CA HIS A 101 5.24 0.14 10.94
C HIS A 101 4.97 1.52 10.36
N PHE A 102 4.35 1.58 9.18
CA PHE A 102 3.96 2.84 8.55
C PHE A 102 2.91 3.62 9.39
N SER A 103 1.90 2.93 9.92
CA SER A 103 0.90 3.51 10.81
C SER A 103 1.54 4.11 12.06
N ALA A 104 2.46 3.37 12.68
CA ALA A 104 3.22 3.85 13.83
C ALA A 104 4.09 5.06 13.50
N ALA A 105 4.70 5.11 12.32
CA ALA A 105 5.51 6.24 11.88
C ALA A 105 4.66 7.51 11.69
N ILE A 106 3.50 7.42 11.04
CA ILE A 106 2.55 8.54 10.91
C ILE A 106 2.03 9.01 12.27
N GLN A 107 1.66 8.06 13.15
CA GLN A 107 1.16 8.37 14.49
C GLN A 107 2.21 9.11 15.32
N ASN A 108 3.47 8.71 15.22
CA ASN A 108 4.56 9.25 16.02
C ASN A 108 5.30 10.42 15.36
N TYR A 109 4.99 10.78 14.12
CA TYR A 109 5.60 11.90 13.42
C TYR A 109 5.48 13.19 14.23
N LYS A 110 6.63 13.79 14.57
CA LYS A 110 6.71 14.99 15.43
C LYS A 110 6.81 16.30 14.65
N GLY A 111 7.05 16.22 13.34
CA GLY A 111 7.08 17.38 12.46
C GLY A 111 5.69 17.87 12.07
N ASP A 112 5.66 18.83 11.13
CA ASP A 112 4.43 19.38 10.57
C ASP A 112 3.99 18.55 9.36
N LEU A 113 2.87 17.83 9.50
CA LEU A 113 2.31 16.97 8.45
C LEU A 113 1.99 17.71 7.15
N PHE A 114 1.75 19.02 7.22
CA PHE A 114 1.32 19.84 6.09
C PHE A 114 2.45 20.63 5.46
N ASN A 115 3.45 21.02 6.25
CA ASN A 115 4.45 21.99 5.82
C ASN A 115 5.87 21.40 5.67
N ASP A 116 6.16 20.27 6.30
CA ASP A 116 7.45 19.62 6.06
C ASP A 116 7.52 19.10 4.62
N VAL A 117 8.71 19.18 4.01
CA VAL A 117 8.90 18.85 2.60
C VAL A 117 9.92 17.72 2.45
N PHE A 118 9.49 16.67 1.76
CA PHE A 118 10.26 15.50 1.39
C PHE A 118 10.56 15.60 -0.11
N PRO A 119 11.84 15.80 -0.51
CA PRO A 119 12.18 15.91 -1.92
C PRO A 119 12.05 14.56 -2.63
N SER A 120 11.50 14.56 -3.84
CA SER A 120 11.50 13.40 -4.72
C SER A 120 11.77 13.78 -6.18
N PRO A 121 12.18 12.83 -7.05
CA PRO A 121 12.40 13.07 -8.47
C PRO A 121 11.15 13.53 -9.24
N VAL A 122 9.96 13.25 -8.71
CA VAL A 122 8.68 13.65 -9.34
C VAL A 122 8.07 14.90 -8.70
N GLY A 123 8.79 15.53 -7.78
CA GLY A 123 8.37 16.74 -7.06
C GLY A 123 8.36 16.55 -5.54
N PRO A 124 8.23 17.66 -4.78
CA PRO A 124 8.16 17.60 -3.33
C PRO A 124 6.86 16.98 -2.84
N PHE A 125 6.93 16.22 -1.75
CA PHE A 125 5.75 15.77 -1.00
C PHE A 125 5.75 16.29 0.43
N THR A 126 4.57 16.44 1.00
CA THR A 126 4.39 16.60 2.46
C THR A 126 4.20 15.23 3.11
N PRO A 127 4.46 15.06 4.42
CA PRO A 127 4.14 13.82 5.13
C PRO A 127 2.70 13.35 4.90
N LEU A 128 1.74 14.28 4.97
CA LEU A 128 0.33 13.95 4.74
C LEU A 128 0.06 13.50 3.30
N SER A 129 0.69 14.15 2.32
CA SER A 129 0.54 13.76 0.90
C SER A 129 1.14 12.37 0.63
N MET A 130 2.31 12.06 1.20
CA MET A 130 2.90 10.73 1.13
C MET A 130 1.98 9.68 1.77
N ALA A 131 1.39 10.02 2.91
CA ALA A 131 0.52 9.09 3.61
C ALA A 131 -0.75 8.78 2.82
N ASN A 132 -1.37 9.80 2.23
CA ASN A 132 -2.48 9.64 1.31
C ASN A 132 -2.10 8.85 0.06
N LEU A 133 -0.91 9.08 -0.49
CA LEU A 133 -0.41 8.31 -1.63
C LEU A 133 -0.32 6.82 -1.29
N ALA A 134 0.28 6.45 -0.15
CA ALA A 134 0.39 5.04 0.26
C ALA A 134 -0.98 4.36 0.44
N VAL A 135 -1.93 5.03 1.09
CA VAL A 135 -3.30 4.50 1.26
C VAL A 135 -4.02 4.34 -0.08
N SER A 136 -3.85 5.32 -0.97
CA SER A 136 -4.47 5.28 -2.30
C SER A 136 -3.83 4.21 -3.18
N HIS A 137 -2.53 3.96 -3.04
CA HIS A 137 -1.79 2.92 -3.77
C HIS A 137 -2.24 1.51 -3.38
N LEU A 138 -2.55 1.29 -2.09
CA LEU A 138 -3.15 0.05 -1.61
C LEU A 138 -4.54 -0.17 -2.23
N MET A 139 -5.40 0.86 -2.23
CA MET A 139 -6.72 0.78 -2.86
C MET A 139 -6.64 0.56 -4.38
N TYR A 140 -5.68 1.20 -5.04
CA TYR A 140 -5.40 1.00 -6.46
C TYR A 140 -5.10 -0.47 -6.77
N HIS A 141 -4.25 -1.12 -5.98
CA HIS A 141 -3.94 -2.53 -6.18
C HIS A 141 -5.10 -3.47 -5.79
N SER A 142 -5.92 -3.13 -4.80
CA SER A 142 -7.17 -3.88 -4.53
C SER A 142 -8.08 -3.88 -5.77
N GLY A 143 -8.26 -2.72 -6.42
CA GLY A 143 -9.00 -2.65 -7.68
C GLY A 143 -8.40 -3.51 -8.81
N GLN A 144 -7.07 -3.62 -8.87
CA GLN A 144 -6.40 -4.49 -9.84
C GLN A 144 -6.61 -5.98 -9.53
N LEU A 145 -6.63 -6.38 -8.25
CA LEU A 145 -6.96 -7.75 -7.86
C LEU A 145 -8.39 -8.11 -8.25
N ASN A 146 -9.35 -7.20 -8.02
CA ASN A 146 -10.73 -7.38 -8.46
C ASN A 146 -10.84 -7.55 -9.99
N TYR A 147 -10.04 -6.81 -10.77
CA TYR A 147 -9.98 -7.03 -12.21
C TYR A 147 -9.44 -8.44 -12.55
N ILE A 148 -8.39 -8.90 -11.87
CA ILE A 148 -7.84 -10.26 -12.07
C ILE A 148 -8.90 -11.32 -11.73
N GLN A 149 -9.62 -11.16 -10.62
CA GLN A 149 -10.70 -12.06 -10.20
C GLN A 149 -11.81 -12.15 -11.26
N THR A 150 -12.29 -10.99 -11.73
CA THR A 150 -13.38 -10.93 -12.73
C THR A 150 -13.00 -11.54 -14.08
N VAL A 151 -11.79 -11.31 -14.57
CA VAL A 151 -11.27 -11.95 -15.81
C VAL A 151 -11.21 -13.47 -15.67
N ARG A 152 -11.06 -13.97 -14.44
CA ARG A 152 -11.03 -15.41 -14.13
C ARG A 152 -12.38 -16.01 -13.78
N GLY A 153 -13.46 -15.22 -13.91
CA GLY A 153 -14.84 -15.67 -13.69
C GLY A 153 -15.31 -15.57 -12.24
N ASP A 154 -14.52 -15.00 -11.33
CA ASP A 154 -14.98 -14.65 -9.99
C ASP A 154 -15.72 -13.30 -10.04
N VAL A 155 -17.05 -13.36 -9.89
CA VAL A 155 -17.95 -12.20 -9.93
C VAL A 155 -18.44 -11.78 -8.54
N ALA A 156 -17.93 -12.41 -7.48
CA ALA A 156 -18.34 -12.10 -6.12
C ALA A 156 -17.72 -10.77 -5.63
N PHE A 157 -18.45 -10.10 -4.74
CA PHE A 157 -17.95 -8.93 -4.03
C PHE A 157 -17.40 -9.38 -2.68
N HIS A 158 -16.08 -9.27 -2.50
CA HIS A 158 -15.37 -9.84 -1.33
C HIS A 158 -15.17 -8.86 -0.18
N TRP A 159 -15.60 -7.61 -0.33
CA TRP A 159 -15.38 -6.52 0.62
C TRP A 159 -16.40 -6.46 1.77
N MET A 160 -17.25 -7.50 1.94
CA MET A 160 -18.25 -7.61 3.01
C MET A 160 -17.96 -8.75 3.97
#